data_AF-A0A2S6ZD44-F1
#
_entry.id   AF-A0A2S6ZD44-F1
#
_cell.length_a   1.000
_cell.length_b   1.000
_cell.length_c   1.000
_cell.angle_alpha   90.00
_cell.angle_beta   90.00
_cell.angle_gamma   90.00
#
_symmetry.space_group_name_H-M   'P 1'
#
loop_
_entity.id
_entity.type
_entity.pdbx_description
1 polymer ?
#
loop_
_entity_poly.entity_id
_entity_poly.type
_entity_poly.pdbx_seq_one_letter_code
_entity_poly.pdbx_strand_id
1 'polypeptide(L)'
;MSVSLVTPTASVPIAFGLSLPEAGAADTARRKKAGIAESVACATQPERALAQMKAAAGVVRGAVLADAADGSNTAWRQVLAQLGLDYAVGIVSRVKVWPPEMKPKPPVRGQGKVGRRCVICALPIARRCR
;
A
#
# COMPACT_ATOMS: atom_id res chain seq x y z
N MET A 1 -9.96 5.28 -3.42
CA MET A 1 -9.97 3.80 -3.43
C MET A 1 -10.75 3.30 -2.22
N SER A 2 -11.22 2.07 -2.28
CA SER A 2 -12.03 1.45 -1.23
C SER A 2 -11.63 -0.01 -1.00
N VAL A 3 -11.97 -0.50 0.18
CA VAL A 3 -11.83 -1.88 0.62
C VAL A 3 -13.22 -2.37 0.99
N SER A 4 -13.59 -3.52 0.45
CA SER A 4 -14.87 -4.14 0.71
C SER A 4 -14.69 -5.51 1.35
N LEU A 5 -15.54 -5.81 2.33
CA LEU A 5 -15.73 -7.17 2.80
C LEU A 5 -16.70 -7.85 1.83
N VAL A 6 -16.26 -8.95 1.24
CA VAL A 6 -17.04 -9.69 0.24
C VAL A 6 -17.43 -11.04 0.81
N THR A 7 -18.71 -11.36 0.64
CA THR A 7 -19.32 -12.66 0.92
C THR A 7 -19.99 -13.15 -0.36
N PRO A 8 -20.41 -14.42 -0.45
CA PRO A 8 -21.10 -14.93 -1.63
C PRO A 8 -22.37 -14.16 -2.01
N THR A 9 -23.00 -13.49 -1.05
CA THR A 9 -24.29 -12.81 -1.24
C THR A 9 -24.20 -11.28 -1.21
N ALA A 10 -23.11 -10.71 -0.71
CA ALA A 10 -22.97 -9.27 -0.55
C ALA A 10 -21.53 -8.78 -0.58
N SER A 11 -21.34 -7.55 -1.05
CA SER A 11 -20.09 -6.79 -0.96
C SER A 11 -20.36 -5.48 -0.22
N VAL A 12 -19.69 -5.26 0.90
CA VAL A 12 -19.91 -4.09 1.76
C VAL A 12 -18.60 -3.30 1.89
N PRO A 13 -18.56 -2.03 1.48
CA PRO A 13 -17.37 -1.19 1.67
C PRO A 13 -17.14 -0.94 3.16
N ILE A 14 -15.99 -1.35 3.66
CA ILE A 14 -15.60 -1.21 5.07
C ILE A 14 -14.56 -0.10 5.29
N ALA A 15 -13.89 0.33 4.22
CA ALA A 15 -13.01 1.49 4.26
C ALA A 15 -12.97 2.17 2.89
N PHE A 16 -13.02 3.49 2.82
CA PHE A 16 -12.89 4.25 1.58
C PHE A 16 -12.24 5.61 1.86
N GLY A 17 -11.59 6.17 0.84
CA GLY A 17 -10.92 7.45 1.01
C GLY A 17 -10.36 8.01 -0.29
N LEU A 18 -10.25 9.35 -0.30
CA LEU A 18 -9.76 10.13 -1.41
C LEU A 18 -8.23 10.27 -1.35
N SER A 19 -7.51 9.74 -2.34
CA SER A 19 -6.09 10.08 -2.49
C SER A 19 -5.99 11.48 -3.09
N LEU A 20 -5.21 12.35 -2.44
CA LEU A 20 -5.00 13.74 -2.85
C LEU A 20 -3.49 13.98 -2.97
N PRO A 21 -2.98 14.27 -4.18
CA PRO A 21 -1.58 14.65 -4.35
C PRO A 21 -1.32 16.01 -3.70
N GLU A 22 -0.07 16.29 -3.34
CA GLU A 22 0.33 17.54 -2.65
C GLU A 22 -0.14 18.80 -3.37
N ALA A 23 0.03 18.86 -4.69
CA ALA A 23 -0.44 19.98 -5.51
C ALA A 23 -1.96 20.21 -5.38
N GLY A 24 -2.74 19.14 -5.23
CA GLY A 24 -4.19 19.24 -5.02
C GLY A 24 -4.57 19.60 -3.58
N ALA A 25 -3.72 19.28 -2.62
CA ALA A 25 -3.97 19.61 -1.22
C ALA A 25 -3.56 21.05 -0.85
N ALA A 26 -2.57 21.59 -1.56
CA ALA A 26 -2.10 22.97 -1.41
C ALA A 26 -3.06 24.00 -2.04
N ASP A 27 -3.89 23.58 -3.00
CA ASP A 27 -4.89 24.44 -3.63
C ASP A 27 -6.19 24.49 -2.83
N THR A 28 -6.23 25.36 -1.82
CA THR A 28 -7.40 25.53 -0.94
C THR A 28 -8.67 25.94 -1.69
N ALA A 29 -8.54 26.74 -2.75
CA ALA A 29 -9.69 27.18 -3.55
C ALA A 29 -10.32 25.99 -4.29
N ARG A 30 -9.49 25.15 -4.91
CA ARG A 30 -9.94 23.93 -5.59
C ARG A 30 -10.49 22.89 -4.61
N ARG A 31 -9.90 22.75 -3.42
CA ARG A 31 -10.43 21.87 -2.35
C ARG A 31 -11.81 22.30 -1.90
N LYS A 32 -11.98 23.59 -1.59
CA LYS A 32 -13.27 24.15 -1.16
C LYS A 32 -14.33 23.97 -2.25
N LYS A 33 -13.97 24.23 -3.52
CA LYS A 33 -14.85 24.02 -4.67
C LYS A 33 -15.25 22.56 -4.85
N ALA A 34 -14.34 21.62 -4.59
CA ALA A 34 -14.59 20.18 -4.69
C ALA A 34 -15.25 19.59 -3.42
N GLY A 35 -15.53 20.40 -2.39
CA GLY A 35 -16.11 19.92 -1.12
C GLY A 35 -15.16 19.04 -0.29
N ILE A 36 -13.85 19.15 -0.51
CA ILE A 36 -12.85 18.35 0.21
C ILE A 36 -12.58 19.00 1.57
N ALA A 37 -12.93 18.30 2.65
CA ALA A 37 -12.64 18.76 4.01
C ALA A 37 -11.13 18.96 4.26
N GLU A 38 -10.80 19.92 5.11
CA GLU A 38 -9.41 20.23 5.49
C GLU A 38 -8.73 19.06 6.20
N SER A 39 -9.50 18.25 6.94
CA SER A 39 -9.04 17.04 7.63
C SER A 39 -8.57 15.93 6.69
N VAL A 40 -8.89 16.00 5.40
CA VAL A 40 -8.38 15.05 4.40
C VAL A 40 -6.90 15.35 4.16
N ALA A 41 -6.03 14.55 4.79
CA ALA A 41 -4.59 14.65 4.59
C ALA A 41 -4.17 14.24 3.17
N CYS A 42 -3.08 14.86 2.69
CA CYS A 42 -2.29 14.32 1.60
C CYS A 42 -1.94 12.87 1.87
N ALA A 43 -2.33 11.99 0.96
CA ALA A 43 -1.85 10.62 0.98
C ALA A 43 -1.80 10.14 -0.46
N THR A 44 -0.66 9.60 -0.84
CA THR A 44 -0.52 8.88 -2.10
C THR A 44 -1.45 7.67 -2.10
N GLN A 45 -1.78 7.18 -3.29
CA GLN A 45 -2.66 6.02 -3.42
C GLN A 45 -2.10 4.80 -2.64
N PRO A 46 -0.80 4.45 -2.72
CA PRO A 46 -0.26 3.34 -1.95
C PRO A 46 -0.35 3.50 -0.43
N GLU A 47 -0.09 4.70 0.09
CA GLU A 47 -0.19 4.97 1.54
C GLU A 47 -1.61 4.79 2.05
N ARG A 48 -2.59 5.22 1.26
CA ARG A 48 -3.99 5.09 1.62
C ARG A 48 -4.47 3.65 1.52
N ALA A 49 -4.03 2.88 0.51
CA ALA A 49 -4.30 1.45 0.43
C ALA A 49 -3.79 0.73 1.69
N LEU A 50 -2.56 1.03 2.11
CA LEU A 50 -1.95 0.49 3.33
C LEU A 50 -2.73 0.85 4.60
N ALA A 51 -3.14 2.12 4.74
CA ALA A 51 -3.92 2.56 5.89
C ALA A 51 -5.26 1.82 5.97
N GLN A 52 -5.93 1.63 4.84
CA GLN A 52 -7.20 0.90 4.77
C GLN A 52 -7.03 -0.58 5.09
N MET A 53 -5.97 -1.24 4.61
CA MET A 53 -5.67 -2.64 4.97
C MET A 53 -5.43 -2.81 6.47
N LYS A 54 -4.67 -1.91 7.09
CA LYS A 54 -4.43 -1.95 8.54
C LYS A 54 -5.71 -1.77 9.35
N ALA A 55 -6.60 -0.88 8.92
CA ALA A 55 -7.89 -0.68 9.56
C ALA A 55 -8.82 -1.90 9.38
N ALA A 56 -8.76 -2.56 8.23
CA ALA A 56 -9.59 -3.73 7.92
C ALA A 56 -9.07 -5.04 8.54
N ALA A 57 -7.79 -5.13 8.91
CA ALA A 57 -7.15 -6.39 9.32
C ALA A 57 -7.91 -7.15 10.42
N GLY A 58 -8.53 -6.44 11.37
CA GLY A 58 -9.28 -7.05 12.47
C GLY A 58 -10.63 -7.69 12.07
N VAL A 59 -11.13 -7.41 10.85
CA VAL A 59 -12.42 -7.94 10.36
C VAL A 59 -12.28 -8.87 9.16
N VAL A 60 -11.07 -8.98 8.59
CA VAL A 60 -10.79 -9.86 7.47
C VAL A 60 -10.75 -11.31 7.96
N ARG A 61 -11.61 -12.17 7.39
CA ARG A 61 -11.71 -13.60 7.71
C ARG A 61 -11.23 -14.52 6.57
N GLY A 62 -10.69 -13.96 5.49
CA GLY A 62 -10.27 -14.69 4.30
C GLY A 62 -9.16 -13.98 3.54
N ALA A 63 -8.91 -14.38 2.30
CA ALA A 63 -7.84 -13.81 1.49
C ALA A 63 -8.17 -12.38 1.02
N VAL A 64 -7.17 -11.52 1.02
CA VAL A 64 -7.23 -10.18 0.41
C VAL A 64 -7.04 -10.32 -1.10
N LEU A 65 -7.95 -9.72 -1.87
CA LEU A 65 -7.85 -9.61 -3.32
C LEU A 65 -7.55 -8.16 -3.72
N ALA A 66 -6.61 -7.96 -4.64
CA ALA A 66 -6.29 -6.65 -5.19
C ALA A 66 -5.73 -6.75 -6.61
N ASP A 67 -5.84 -5.66 -7.36
CA ASP A 67 -5.30 -5.56 -8.71
C ASP A 67 -3.76 -5.36 -8.72
N ALA A 68 -3.20 -5.17 -9.92
CA ALA A 68 -1.77 -4.97 -10.08
C ALA A 68 -1.24 -3.60 -9.62
N ALA A 69 -2.10 -2.60 -9.41
CA ALA A 69 -1.69 -1.30 -8.89
C ALA A 69 -1.24 -1.42 -7.43
N ASP A 70 -1.97 -2.19 -6.62
CA ASP A 70 -1.56 -2.52 -5.24
C ASP A 70 -0.62 -3.71 -5.19
N GLY A 71 -0.96 -4.78 -5.93
CA GLY A 71 -0.23 -6.03 -5.88
C GLY A 71 1.20 -5.95 -6.41
N SER A 72 1.54 -4.97 -7.25
CA SER A 72 2.93 -4.74 -7.68
C SER A 72 3.79 -4.01 -6.65
N ASN A 73 3.17 -3.41 -5.62
CA ASN A 73 3.87 -2.71 -4.55
C ASN A 73 4.37 -3.69 -3.47
N THR A 74 5.70 -3.87 -3.39
CA THR A 74 6.32 -4.75 -2.40
C THR A 74 6.01 -4.36 -0.95
N ALA A 75 5.98 -3.07 -0.62
CA ALA A 75 5.68 -2.63 0.75
C ALA A 75 4.24 -2.97 1.15
N TRP A 76 3.32 -2.91 0.18
CA TRP A 76 1.92 -3.29 0.39
C TRP A 76 1.78 -4.79 0.70
N ARG A 77 2.40 -5.65 -0.12
CA ARG A 77 2.42 -7.11 0.14
C ARG A 77 3.09 -7.48 1.46
N GLN A 78 4.16 -6.76 1.83
CA GLN A 78 4.85 -6.97 3.10
C GLN A 78 3.97 -6.65 4.31
N VAL A 79 3.14 -5.60 4.24
CA VAL A 79 2.20 -5.29 5.32
C VAL A 79 1.15 -6.38 5.46
N LEU A 80 0.61 -6.92 4.36
CA LEU A 80 -0.32 -8.06 4.44
C LEU A 80 0.32 -9.28 5.11
N ALA A 81 1.55 -9.63 4.71
CA ALA A 81 2.29 -10.72 5.31
C ALA A 81 2.57 -10.49 6.81
N GLN A 82 2.91 -9.26 7.21
CA GLN A 82 3.11 -8.90 8.64
C GLN A 82 1.81 -8.96 9.45
N LEU A 83 0.68 -8.70 8.81
CA LEU A 83 -0.65 -8.82 9.43
C LEU A 83 -1.16 -10.27 9.44
N GLY A 84 -0.40 -11.23 8.91
CA GLY A 84 -0.81 -12.63 8.81
C GLY A 84 -1.98 -12.85 7.86
N LEU A 85 -2.19 -11.94 6.90
CA LEU A 85 -3.28 -12.01 5.94
C LEU A 85 -2.84 -12.76 4.69
N ASP A 86 -3.58 -13.80 4.34
CA ASP A 86 -3.47 -14.44 3.03
C ASP A 86 -3.92 -13.46 1.94
N TYR A 87 -3.29 -13.55 0.76
CA TYR A 87 -3.64 -12.66 -0.34
C TYR A 87 -3.41 -13.31 -1.71
N ALA A 88 -4.25 -12.92 -2.67
CA ALA A 88 -4.08 -13.22 -4.09
C ALA A 88 -4.22 -11.90 -4.88
N VAL A 89 -3.13 -11.45 -5.49
CA VAL A 89 -3.08 -10.14 -6.13
C VAL A 89 -2.48 -10.18 -7.52
N GLY A 90 -2.96 -9.28 -8.39
CA GLY A 90 -2.34 -9.04 -9.68
C GLY A 90 -0.93 -8.48 -9.51
N ILE A 91 -0.01 -8.83 -10.41
CA ILE A 91 1.35 -8.28 -10.45
C ILE A 91 1.72 -8.00 -11.90
N VAL A 92 2.32 -6.85 -12.20
CA VAL A 92 2.82 -6.57 -13.56
C VAL A 92 4.10 -7.37 -13.85
N SER A 93 4.27 -7.83 -15.09
CA SER A 93 5.39 -8.68 -15.52
C SER A 93 6.80 -8.08 -15.31
N ARG A 94 6.89 -6.75 -15.14
CA ARG A 94 8.15 -6.04 -14.85
C ARG A 94 8.61 -6.21 -13.40
N VAL A 95 7.76 -6.68 -12.49
CA VAL A 95 8.15 -6.92 -11.09
C VAL A 95 9.13 -8.08 -11.05
N LYS A 96 10.32 -7.82 -10.52
CA LYS A 96 11.32 -8.85 -10.28
C LYS A 96 10.91 -9.65 -9.05
N VAL A 97 11.02 -10.96 -9.15
CA VAL A 97 10.79 -11.90 -8.05
C VAL A 97 12.05 -12.70 -7.80
N TRP A 98 12.22 -13.13 -6.56
CA TRP A 98 13.32 -13.99 -6.15
C TRP A 98 12.73 -15.31 -5.70
N PRO A 99 13.32 -16.45 -6.09
CA PRO A 99 12.93 -17.74 -5.53
C PRO A 99 13.17 -17.75 -4.01
N PRO A 100 12.44 -18.59 -3.25
CA PRO A 100 12.49 -18.61 -1.78
C PRO A 100 13.90 -18.76 -1.22
N GLU A 101 14.74 -19.52 -1.93
CA GLU A 101 16.13 -19.81 -1.56
C GLU A 101 17.09 -18.62 -1.73
N MET A 102 16.64 -17.51 -2.34
CA MET A 102 17.50 -16.46 -2.85
C MET A 102 17.11 -15.08 -2.30
N LYS A 103 18.05 -14.43 -1.60
CA LYS A 103 17.86 -13.06 -1.10
C LYS A 103 18.33 -12.02 -2.14
N PRO A 104 17.68 -10.84 -2.21
CA PRO A 104 18.18 -9.75 -3.04
C PRO A 104 19.62 -9.40 -2.67
N LYS A 105 20.54 -9.43 -3.63
CA LYS A 105 21.92 -8.98 -3.40
C LYS A 105 21.90 -7.48 -3.04
N PRO A 106 22.65 -7.05 -2.03
CA PRO A 106 22.81 -5.63 -1.73
C PRO A 106 23.33 -4.89 -2.98
N PRO A 107 22.91 -3.65 -3.23
CA PRO A 107 23.48 -2.88 -4.33
C PRO A 107 24.99 -2.71 -4.11
N VAL A 108 25.78 -3.05 -5.14
CA VAL A 108 27.22 -2.83 -5.13
C VAL A 108 27.46 -1.32 -5.15
N ARG A 109 28.20 -0.78 -4.17
CA ARG A 109 28.59 0.65 -4.16
C ARG A 109 29.48 0.93 -5.37
N GLY A 110 29.11 1.89 -6.21
CA GLY A 110 30.01 2.46 -7.21
C GLY A 110 29.66 2.23 -8.69
N GLN A 111 28.59 1.50 -9.03
CA GLN A 111 28.13 1.42 -10.42
C GLN A 111 26.66 1.78 -10.50
N GLY A 112 26.37 2.85 -11.24
CA GLY A 112 25.03 3.41 -11.42
C GLY A 112 24.05 2.38 -11.94
N LYS A 113 23.24 1.85 -11.02
CA LYS A 113 21.84 1.45 -11.16
C LYS A 113 21.37 1.12 -9.76
N VAL A 114 20.59 2.02 -9.17
CA VAL A 114 20.03 1.87 -7.82
C VAL A 114 19.11 0.64 -7.80
N GLY A 115 19.68 -0.54 -7.53
CA GLY A 115 18.90 -1.68 -7.06
C GLY A 115 18.26 -1.24 -5.74
N ARG A 116 16.93 -1.13 -5.72
CA ARG A 116 16.20 -0.70 -4.52
C ARG A 116 16.64 -1.56 -3.33
N ARG A 117 16.91 -0.92 -2.19
CA ARG A 117 17.28 -1.60 -0.94
C ARG A 117 16.33 -2.78 -0.70
N CYS A 118 16.90 -3.91 -0.32
CA CYS A 118 16.16 -5.03 0.22
C CYS A 118 15.42 -4.55 1.48
N VAL A 119 14.12 -4.28 1.37
CA VAL A 119 13.29 -3.85 2.51
C VAL A 119 13.19 -4.96 3.57
N ILE A 120 13.44 -6.22 3.16
CA ILE A 120 13.54 -7.39 4.07
C ILE A 120 14.69 -7.21 5.09
N CYS A 121 15.76 -6.47 4.75
CA CYS A 121 16.90 -6.23 5.65
C CYS A 121 16.90 -4.83 6.29
N ALA A 122 15.91 -3.97 6.01
CA ALA A 122 16.02 -2.54 6.30
C ALA A 122 14.79 -1.93 7.01
N LEU A 123 13.96 -2.73 7.68
CA LEU A 123 12.97 -2.19 8.62
C LEU A 123 13.65 -1.90 9.97
N PRO A 124 13.95 -0.63 10.34
CA PRO A 124 14.12 -0.31 11.74
C PRO A 124 12.74 -0.37 12.40
N ILE A 125 12.67 -1.07 13.52
CA ILE A 125 11.63 -0.93 14.53
C ILE A 125 11.37 0.57 14.76
N ALA A 126 10.09 0.95 14.66
CA ALA A 126 9.46 2.20 15.09
C ALA A 126 10.38 3.44 15.26
N ARG A 127 10.20 4.45 14.41
CA ARG A 127 10.47 5.84 14.82
C ARG A 127 9.14 6.58 14.94
N ARG A 128 8.81 6.96 16.17
CA ARG A 128 7.71 7.87 16.53
C ARG A 128 7.84 9.15 15.72
N CYS A 129 6.73 9.58 15.11
CA CYS A 129 6.55 10.96 14.69
C CYS A 129 6.65 11.86 15.94
N ARG A 130 7.42 12.92 15.84
CA ARG A 130 7.36 14.07 16.73
C ARG A 130 6.69 15.20 15.97
#